data_AF-A0A2G1X0X6-F1
#
_entry.id   AF-A0A2G1X0X6-F1
#
_cell.length_a   1.000
_cell.length_b   1.000
_cell.length_c   1.000
_cell.angle_alpha   90.00
_cell.angle_beta   90.00
_cell.angle_gamma   90.00
#
_symmetry.space_group_name_H-M   'P 1'
#
loop_
_entity.id
_entity.type
_entity.pdbx_description
1 polymer ?
#
loop_
_entity_poly.entity_id
_entity_poly.type
_entity_poly.pdbx_seq_one_letter_code
_entity_poly.pdbx_strand_id
1 'polypeptide(L)'
;MTDEKESTFLVTHVESDSAVLKDVHDGQVHTLSSNPGLDVDDAVEATVAPDPPMEVTYQVIEVAERRPLSIEESPEPPTVHERELAAETETGELAREERAGVGEVHVLTPPESETEAAVAD
;
A
#
# COMPACT_ATOMS: atom_id res chain seq x y z
N MET A 1 -6.91 -28.98 -1.14
CA MET A 1 -5.88 -27.94 -1.20
C MET A 1 -6.63 -26.67 -0.92
N THR A 2 -6.42 -26.06 0.23
CA THR A 2 -6.99 -24.74 0.53
C THR A 2 -6.30 -23.75 -0.42
N ASP A 3 -7.06 -22.86 -1.05
CA ASP A 3 -6.53 -21.87 -1.98
C ASP A 3 -5.89 -20.71 -1.17
N GLU A 4 -4.79 -21.02 -0.50
CA GLU A 4 -4.05 -20.09 0.34
C GLU A 4 -3.15 -19.20 -0.51
N LYS A 5 -3.14 -17.91 -0.21
CA LYS A 5 -2.30 -16.90 -0.84
C LYS A 5 -1.48 -16.18 0.23
N GLU A 6 -0.17 -16.36 0.18
CA GLU A 6 0.80 -15.58 0.93
C GLU A 6 1.24 -14.38 0.08
N SER A 7 1.10 -13.17 0.61
CA SER A 7 1.44 -11.94 -0.11
C SER A 7 1.60 -10.75 0.84
N THR A 8 1.99 -9.60 0.29
CA THR A 8 1.89 -8.30 0.95
C THR A 8 0.61 -7.61 0.52
N PHE A 9 -0.18 -7.17 1.49
CA PHE A 9 -1.46 -6.51 1.27
C PHE A 9 -1.45 -5.10 1.86
N LEU A 10 -2.05 -4.17 1.13
CA LEU A 10 -2.44 -2.87 1.65
C LEU A 10 -3.89 -2.95 2.16
N VAL A 11 -4.12 -2.52 3.40
CA VAL A 11 -5.48 -2.39 3.94
C VAL A 11 -6.09 -1.10 3.41
N THR A 12 -7.05 -1.23 2.49
CA THR A 12 -7.67 -0.08 1.83
C THR A 12 -8.97 0.36 2.51
N HIS A 13 -9.60 -0.53 3.26
CA HIS A 13 -10.83 -0.23 3.98
C HIS A 13 -10.96 -1.08 5.23
N VAL A 14 -11.50 -0.50 6.29
CA VAL A 14 -11.79 -1.18 7.56
C VAL A 14 -13.17 -0.78 8.05
N GLU A 15 -13.97 -1.78 8.41
CA GLU A 15 -15.19 -1.64 9.18
C GLU A 15 -15.05 -2.34 10.53
N SER A 16 -16.07 -2.21 11.40
CA SER A 16 -16.07 -2.80 12.74
C SER A 16 -15.79 -4.32 12.74
N ASP A 17 -16.31 -5.04 11.73
CA ASP A 17 -16.27 -6.49 11.64
C ASP A 17 -15.65 -6.99 10.33
N SER A 18 -15.10 -6.12 9.48
CA SER A 18 -14.54 -6.51 8.17
C SER A 18 -13.36 -5.63 7.76
N ALA A 19 -12.55 -6.10 6.83
CA ALA A 19 -11.49 -5.29 6.22
C ALA A 19 -11.26 -5.72 4.77
N VAL A 20 -10.76 -4.79 3.95
CA VAL A 20 -10.45 -5.01 2.54
C VAL A 20 -8.95 -4.96 2.35
N LEU A 21 -8.40 -6.07 1.89
CA LEU A 21 -6.99 -6.21 1.55
C LEU A 21 -6.81 -6.11 0.05
N LYS A 22 -5.88 -5.28 -0.40
CA LYS A 22 -5.45 -5.23 -1.80
C LYS A 22 -4.03 -5.78 -1.90
N ASP A 23 -3.84 -6.82 -2.69
CA ASP A 23 -2.52 -7.38 -2.99
C ASP A 23 -1.69 -6.34 -3.76
N VAL A 24 -0.49 -6.05 -3.28
CA VAL A 24 0.37 -5.02 -3.89
C VAL A 24 1.05 -5.48 -5.18
N HIS A 25 1.12 -6.79 -5.43
CA HIS A 25 1.80 -7.37 -6.59
C HIS A 25 0.88 -7.52 -7.80
N ASP A 26 -0.37 -7.96 -7.60
CA ASP A 26 -1.33 -8.19 -8.69
C ASP A 26 -2.62 -7.36 -8.61
N GLY A 27 -2.78 -6.58 -7.53
CA GLY A 27 -3.94 -5.71 -7.33
C GLY A 27 -5.22 -6.45 -6.97
N GLN A 28 -5.17 -7.77 -6.72
CA GLN A 28 -6.34 -8.54 -6.31
C GLN A 28 -6.89 -8.03 -4.99
N VAL A 29 -8.22 -7.96 -4.89
CA VAL A 29 -8.92 -7.50 -3.70
C VAL A 29 -9.50 -8.69 -2.94
N HIS A 30 -9.21 -8.77 -1.65
CA HIS A 30 -9.67 -9.78 -0.72
C HIS A 30 -10.47 -9.13 0.41
N THR A 31 -11.79 -9.30 0.40
CA THR A 31 -12.66 -8.84 1.48
C THR A 31 -12.67 -9.87 2.60
N LEU A 32 -12.21 -9.48 3.78
CA LEU A 32 -12.18 -10.33 4.96
C LEU A 32 -13.55 -10.43 5.62
N SER A 33 -13.95 -11.64 6.02
CA SER A 33 -15.18 -11.86 6.80
C SER A 33 -15.10 -11.40 8.25
N SER A 34 -13.87 -11.17 8.75
CA SER A 34 -13.60 -10.61 10.08
C SER A 34 -12.37 -9.69 10.02
N ASN A 35 -12.39 -8.60 10.78
CA ASN A 35 -11.21 -7.75 10.96
C ASN A 35 -10.36 -8.25 12.15
N PRO A 36 -9.12 -8.72 11.96
CA PRO A 36 -8.24 -9.15 13.06
C PRO A 36 -7.59 -7.96 13.81
N GLY A 37 -8.16 -6.76 13.73
CA GLY A 37 -7.63 -5.54 14.33
C GLY A 37 -6.68 -4.76 13.43
N LEU A 38 -6.86 -4.87 12.11
CA LEU A 38 -6.18 -4.05 11.10
C LEU A 38 -6.80 -2.66 11.05
N ASP A 39 -5.96 -1.68 10.71
CA ASP A 39 -6.33 -0.29 10.47
C ASP A 39 -6.11 0.04 8.99
N VAL A 40 -6.80 1.07 8.51
CA VAL A 40 -6.59 1.59 7.14
C VAL A 40 -5.13 2.04 6.99
N ASP A 41 -4.56 1.84 5.81
CA ASP A 41 -3.17 2.14 5.44
C ASP A 41 -2.12 1.25 6.12
N ASP A 42 -2.51 0.15 6.76
CA ASP A 42 -1.55 -0.88 7.13
C ASP A 42 -1.02 -1.63 5.90
N ALA A 43 0.29 -1.82 5.84
CA ALA A 43 0.94 -2.83 5.01
C ALA A 43 1.11 -4.12 5.82
N VAL A 44 0.51 -5.21 5.35
CA VAL A 44 0.42 -6.48 6.07
C VAL A 44 0.99 -7.61 5.21
N GLU A 45 2.01 -8.30 5.72
CA GLU A 45 2.45 -9.58 5.17
C GLU A 45 1.62 -10.69 5.82
N ALA A 46 0.81 -11.38 5.03
CA ALA A 46 -0.17 -12.33 5.53
C ALA A 46 -0.43 -13.47 4.57
N THR A 47 -1.01 -14.53 5.11
CA THR A 47 -1.60 -15.64 4.34
C THR A 47 -3.11 -15.56 4.46
N VAL A 48 -3.80 -15.45 3.32
CA VAL A 48 -5.26 -15.42 3.24
C VAL A 48 -5.79 -16.65 2.53
N ALA A 49 -7.00 -17.08 2.87
CA ALA A 49 -7.70 -18.16 2.17
C ALA A 49 -9.18 -17.83 2.00
N PRO A 50 -9.85 -18.36 0.97
CA PRO A 50 -11.30 -18.29 0.87
C PRO A 50 -11.98 -18.86 2.12
N ASP A 51 -13.05 -18.22 2.55
CA ASP A 51 -13.86 -18.60 3.70
C ASP A 51 -15.00 -19.55 3.28
N PRO A 52 -14.94 -20.84 3.65
CA PRO A 52 -15.92 -21.84 3.21
C PRO A 52 -17.32 -21.63 3.84
N PRO A 53 -18.39 -22.19 3.24
CA PRO A 53 -18.41 -22.98 2.01
C PRO A 53 -18.69 -22.14 0.75
N MET A 54 -19.08 -20.88 0.91
CA MET A 54 -19.45 -20.02 -0.22
C MET A 54 -18.22 -19.42 -0.90
N GLU A 55 -17.09 -19.29 -0.19
CA GLU A 55 -15.80 -18.81 -0.74
C GLU A 55 -15.91 -17.41 -1.38
N VAL A 56 -16.84 -16.60 -0.87
CA VAL A 56 -17.09 -15.20 -1.33
C VAL A 56 -16.23 -14.21 -0.54
N THR A 57 -15.98 -14.51 0.73
CA THR A 57 -15.12 -13.76 1.63
C THR A 57 -13.83 -14.52 1.88
N TYR A 58 -12.83 -13.82 2.40
CA TYR A 58 -11.55 -14.40 2.78
C TYR A 58 -11.40 -14.35 4.29
N GLN A 59 -10.52 -15.18 4.82
CA GLN A 59 -10.05 -15.12 6.20
C GLN A 59 -8.53 -15.02 6.21
N VAL A 60 -8.00 -14.34 7.21
CA VAL A 60 -6.56 -14.31 7.47
C VAL A 60 -6.19 -15.57 8.25
N ILE A 61 -5.31 -16.38 7.68
CA ILE A 61 -4.78 -17.59 8.31
C ILE A 61 -3.64 -17.21 9.24
N GLU A 62 -2.76 -16.31 8.77
CA GLU A 62 -1.59 -15.85 9.51
C GLU A 62 -1.25 -14.41 9.11
N VAL A 63 -0.79 -13.63 10.09
CA VAL A 63 -0.13 -12.33 9.87
C VAL A 63 1.32 -12.48 10.29
N ALA A 64 2.23 -12.42 9.32
CA ALA A 64 3.66 -12.51 9.57
C ALA A 64 4.22 -11.18 10.07
N GLU A 65 3.83 -10.08 9.43
CA GLU A 65 4.28 -8.74 9.78
C GLU A 65 3.19 -7.71 9.48
N ARG A 66 3.14 -6.66 10.31
CA ARG A 66 2.26 -5.50 10.11
C ARG A 66 3.05 -4.21 10.30
N ARG A 67 2.92 -3.29 9.35
CA ARG A 67 3.55 -1.98 9.35
C ARG A 67 2.50 -0.90 9.08
N PRO A 68 2.22 0.00 10.05
CA PRO A 68 1.37 1.15 9.78
C PRO A 68 2.11 2.12 8.87
N LEU A 69 1.42 2.61 7.83
CA LEU A 69 1.96 3.65 6.95
C LEU A 69 1.44 5.01 7.37
N SER A 70 2.27 6.03 7.20
CA SER A 70 1.91 7.43 7.40
C SER A 70 1.88 8.15 6.07
N ILE A 71 0.76 8.79 5.76
CA ILE A 71 0.59 9.62 4.57
C ILE A 71 0.28 11.04 5.07
N GLU A 72 1.13 12.00 4.70
CA GLU A 72 0.98 13.40 5.10
C GLU A 72 1.64 14.34 4.10
N GLU A 73 1.12 15.57 4.01
CA GLU A 73 1.79 16.66 3.31
C GLU A 73 3.02 17.10 4.12
N SER A 74 4.21 16.99 3.52
CA SER A 74 5.44 17.44 4.16
C SER A 74 5.52 18.96 4.19
N PRO A 75 5.70 19.60 5.37
CA PRO A 75 5.96 21.04 5.45
C PRO A 75 7.39 21.38 5.01
N GLU A 76 8.27 20.39 4.96
CA GLU A 76 9.64 20.52 4.47
C GLU A 76 9.63 20.35 2.94
N PRO A 77 10.19 21.32 2.20
CA PRO A 77 10.26 21.20 0.75
C PRO A 77 11.19 20.04 0.35
N PRO A 78 11.00 19.42 -0.82
CA PRO A 78 11.88 18.36 -1.30
C PRO A 78 13.34 18.80 -1.31
N THR A 79 14.22 17.87 -0.98
CA THR A 79 15.67 18.03 -0.98
C THR A 79 16.21 18.32 -2.39
N VAL A 80 17.45 18.78 -2.49
CA VAL A 80 18.10 19.00 -3.80
C VAL A 80 18.12 17.71 -4.63
N HIS A 81 18.45 16.59 -3.98
CA HIS A 81 18.52 15.28 -4.63
C HIS A 81 17.17 14.81 -5.17
N GLU A 82 16.09 14.95 -4.39
CA GLU A 82 14.73 14.58 -4.86
C GLU A 82 14.27 15.45 -6.05
N ARG A 83 14.65 16.72 -6.08
CA ARG A 83 14.35 17.62 -7.22
C ARG A 83 15.15 17.27 -8.47
N GLU A 84 16.41 16.88 -8.31
CA GLU A 84 17.25 16.40 -9.41
C GLU A 84 16.65 15.11 -9.99
N LEU A 85 16.27 14.16 -9.14
CA LEU A 85 15.62 12.92 -9.56
C LEU A 85 14.29 13.18 -10.28
N ALA A 86 13.48 14.13 -9.78
CA ALA A 86 12.24 14.55 -10.42
C ALA A 86 12.47 15.18 -11.81
N ALA A 87 13.57 15.92 -12.01
CA ALA A 87 13.88 16.57 -13.28
C ALA A 87 14.40 15.60 -14.35
N GLU A 88 14.99 14.48 -13.93
CA GLU A 88 15.48 13.41 -14.80
C GLU A 88 14.39 12.38 -15.16
N THR A 89 13.29 12.39 -14.42
CA THR A 89 12.19 11.42 -14.58
C THR A 89 11.04 12.04 -15.37
N GLU A 90 10.49 11.30 -16.32
CA GLU A 90 9.34 11.78 -17.09
C GLU A 90 8.11 11.96 -16.19
N THR A 91 7.28 12.96 -16.48
CA THR A 91 6.02 13.20 -15.76
C THR A 91 5.13 11.95 -15.79
N GLY A 92 4.65 11.54 -14.62
CA GLY A 92 3.85 10.33 -14.44
C GLY A 92 4.67 9.05 -14.25
N GLU A 93 5.99 9.09 -14.39
CA GLU A 93 6.87 7.97 -14.07
C GLU A 93 7.38 8.03 -12.63
N LEU A 94 7.66 6.86 -12.06
CA LEU A 94 8.14 6.70 -10.69
C LEU A 94 9.64 6.41 -10.68
N ALA A 95 10.43 7.35 -10.18
CA ALA A 95 11.83 7.15 -9.87
C ALA A 95 11.99 6.43 -8.54
N ARG A 96 12.95 5.50 -8.46
CA ARG A 96 13.28 4.77 -7.23
C ARG A 96 14.79 4.71 -7.07
N GLU A 97 15.28 5.12 -5.90
CA GLU A 97 16.71 5.09 -5.59
C GLU A 97 16.96 4.67 -4.13
N GLU A 98 18.02 3.91 -3.90
CA GLU A 98 18.47 3.60 -2.55
C GLU A 98 18.99 4.86 -1.86
N ARG A 99 18.54 5.13 -0.62
CA ARG A 99 19.13 6.21 0.16
C ARG A 99 20.53 5.81 0.62
N ALA A 100 21.42 6.79 0.75
CA ALA A 100 22.75 6.58 1.36
C ALA A 100 22.69 6.04 2.81
N GLY A 101 21.50 6.09 3.44
CA GLY A 101 21.20 5.47 4.73
C GLY A 101 20.44 4.16 4.58
N VAL A 102 19.34 4.01 5.32
CA VAL A 102 18.47 2.84 5.25
C VAL A 102 17.20 3.21 4.48
N GLY A 103 16.79 2.31 3.59
CA GLY A 103 15.56 2.44 2.81
C GLY A 103 15.76 3.12 1.46
N GLU A 104 14.64 3.39 0.80
CA GLU A 104 14.60 3.93 -0.56
C GLU A 104 13.93 5.32 -0.54
N VAL A 105 14.19 6.11 -1.58
CA VAL A 105 13.44 7.30 -1.93
C VAL A 105 12.73 7.05 -3.25
N HIS A 106 11.42 7.29 -3.26
CA HIS A 106 10.60 7.20 -4.45
C HIS A 106 10.08 8.59 -4.81
N VAL A 107 10.22 9.00 -6.05
CA VAL A 107 9.80 10.33 -6.53
C VAL A 107 8.88 10.16 -7.73
N LEU A 108 7.68 10.72 -7.62
CA LEU A 108 6.68 10.77 -8.68
C LEU A 108 6.36 12.23 -8.98
N THR A 109 6.50 12.63 -10.24
CA THR A 109 6.14 13.98 -10.69
C THR A 109 4.80 13.91 -11.41
N PRO A 110 3.68 14.36 -10.79
CA PRO A 110 2.39 14.42 -11.48
C PRO A 110 2.40 15.51 -12.57
N PRO A 111 1.43 15.49 -13.51
CA PRO A 111 1.21 16.63 -14.40
C PRO A 111 1.04 17.93 -13.60
N GLU A 112 1.57 19.04 -14.11
CA GLU A 112 1.54 20.33 -13.38
C GLU A 112 0.12 20.72 -12.95
N SER A 113 -0.87 20.47 -13.81
CA SER A 113 -2.30 20.73 -13.55
C SER A 113 -2.92 19.86 -12.46
N GLU A 114 -2.26 18.78 -12.06
CA GLU A 114 -2.75 17.80 -11.08
C GLU A 114 -2.02 17.89 -9.74
N THR A 115 -1.05 18.81 -9.59
CA THR A 115 -0.25 18.96 -8.37
C THR A 115 -1.11 19.08 -7.11
N GLU A 116 -2.12 19.97 -7.12
CA GLU A 116 -3.00 20.16 -5.96
C GLU A 116 -3.85 18.92 -5.65
N ALA A 117 -4.26 18.17 -6.67
CA ALA A 117 -5.01 16.94 -6.49
C ALA A 117 -4.13 15.82 -5.90
N ALA A 118 -2.88 15.71 -6.37
CA ALA A 118 -1.91 14.73 -5.87
C ALA A 118 -1.49 15.01 -4.41
N VAL A 119 -1.55 16.25 -3.94
CA VAL A 119 -1.31 16.58 -2.52
C VAL A 119 -2.49 16.20 -1.63
N ALA A 120 -3.71 16.17 -2.19
CA ALA A 120 -4.93 15.89 -1.43
C ALA A 120 -5.36 14.41 -1.44
N ASP A 121 -4.64 13.55 -2.18
CA ASP A 121 -4.80 12.10 -2.23
C ASP A 121 -4.10 11.44 -1.03
#